data_AF-A0A4Y2VBZ5-F1
#
_entry.id   AF-A0A4Y2VBZ5-F1
#
_cell.length_a   1.000
_cell.length_b   1.000
_cell.length_c   1.000
_cell.angle_alpha   90.00
_cell.angle_beta   90.00
_cell.angle_gamma   90.00
#
_symmetry.space_group_name_H-M   'P 1'
#
loop_
_entity.id
_entity.type
_entity.pdbx_description
1 polymer ?
#
loop_
_entity_poly.entity_id
_entity_poly.type
_entity_poly.pdbx_seq_one_letter_code
_entity_poly.pdbx_strand_id
1 'polypeptide(L)'
;LKAGNFNIEDEPCYGRPIEVGCEQLKQIIDQGRNVSTRTIALELDVCQKGIVNTLKRINLTFNFNRCVPHELTAEDKHKRKAACLDLLRDQRKRKFWTELRPVMKNGCITTTQALKEGGQHLGNQQARLQDTP
;
A
#
# COMPACT_ATOMS: atom_id res chain seq x y z
N LEU A 1 22.66 63.92 -16.93
CA LEU A 1 22.78 62.44 -17.05
C LEU A 1 21.85 61.83 -16.00
N LYS A 2 20.72 61.24 -16.41
CA LYS A 2 19.87 60.47 -15.50
C LYS A 2 20.60 59.17 -15.20
N ALA A 3 20.89 58.89 -13.94
CA ALA A 3 21.42 57.60 -13.52
C ALA A 3 20.35 56.53 -13.81
N GLY A 4 20.59 55.72 -14.83
CA GLY A 4 19.76 54.55 -15.13
C GLY A 4 19.96 53.52 -14.04
N ASN A 5 18.87 52.95 -13.53
CA ASN A 5 18.94 51.80 -12.66
C ASN A 5 19.38 50.59 -13.49
N PHE A 6 20.61 50.11 -13.26
CA PHE A 6 21.20 48.92 -13.91
C PHE A 6 20.99 47.66 -13.07
N ASN A 7 19.95 47.60 -12.26
CA ASN A 7 19.64 46.39 -11.51
C ASN A 7 19.18 45.31 -12.49
N ILE A 8 20.05 44.33 -12.73
CA ILE A 8 19.85 43.16 -13.61
C ILE A 8 19.23 41.99 -12.82
N GLU A 9 19.04 42.14 -11.52
CA GLU A 9 18.30 41.13 -10.76
C GLU A 9 16.86 41.07 -11.26
N ASP A 10 16.50 39.93 -11.85
CA ASP A 10 15.13 39.59 -12.15
C ASP A 10 14.34 39.67 -10.84
N GLU A 11 13.40 40.61 -10.79
CA GLU A 11 12.38 40.64 -9.75
C GLU A 11 11.71 39.26 -9.74
N PRO A 12 11.47 38.64 -8.56
CA PRO A 12 10.94 37.29 -8.49
C PRO A 12 9.66 37.22 -9.34
N CYS A 13 9.77 36.53 -10.47
CA CYS A 13 8.69 36.42 -11.43
C CYS A 13 7.42 35.96 -10.71
N TYR A 14 6.42 36.84 -10.64
CA TYR A 14 5.06 36.51 -10.18
C TYR A 14 4.33 35.63 -11.20
N GLY A 15 5.02 34.67 -11.80
CA GLY A 15 4.41 33.57 -12.53
C GLY A 15 3.62 32.71 -11.54
N ARG A 16 2.39 32.34 -11.92
CA ARG A 16 1.40 31.68 -11.06
C ARG A 16 2.04 30.52 -10.26
N PRO A 17 2.27 30.66 -8.95
CA PRO A 17 2.65 29.53 -8.14
C PRO A 17 1.36 28.77 -7.84
N ILE A 18 1.04 27.77 -8.67
CA ILE A 18 0.20 26.66 -8.20
C ILE A 18 1.13 25.68 -7.50
N GLU A 19 1.86 26.20 -6.52
CA GLU A 19 2.55 25.39 -5.54
C GLU A 19 1.50 25.12 -4.48
N VAL A 20 0.97 23.89 -4.46
CA VAL A 20 0.21 23.42 -3.31
C VAL A 20 1.06 23.71 -2.08
N GLY A 21 0.52 24.51 -1.16
CA GLY A 21 1.19 24.79 0.10
C GLY A 21 1.56 23.46 0.74
N CYS A 22 2.86 23.23 0.97
CA CYS A 22 3.34 21.99 1.56
C CYS A 22 2.63 21.67 2.89
N GLU A 23 2.13 22.70 3.56
CA GLU A 23 1.34 22.64 4.80
C GLU A 23 -0.02 21.97 4.62
N GLN A 24 -0.79 22.31 3.57
CA GLN A 24 -2.11 21.70 3.32
C GLN A 24 -1.97 20.20 3.01
N LEU A 25 -0.96 19.85 2.21
CA LEU A 25 -0.67 18.46 1.88
C LEU A 25 -0.23 17.66 3.11
N LYS A 26 0.60 18.26 3.97
CA LYS A 26 0.98 17.65 5.27
C LYS A 26 -0.25 17.43 6.15
N GLN A 27 -1.14 18.41 6.27
CA GLN A 27 -2.34 18.28 7.09
C GLN A 27 -3.26 17.13 6.64
N ILE A 28 -3.38 16.88 5.33
CA ILE A 28 -4.17 15.76 4.81
C ILE A 28 -3.50 14.41 5.14
N ILE A 29 -2.18 14.34 5.07
CA ILE A 29 -1.40 13.13 5.37
C ILE A 29 -1.39 12.84 6.87
N ASP A 30 -1.23 13.87 7.71
CA ASP A 30 -1.19 13.77 9.17
C ASP A 30 -2.53 13.31 9.76
N GLN A 31 -3.64 13.51 9.05
CA GLN A 31 -4.93 12.92 9.41
C GLN A 31 -4.96 11.39 9.29
N GLY A 32 -3.89 10.75 8.79
CA GLY A 32 -3.79 9.30 8.66
C GLY A 32 -4.78 8.71 7.66
N ARG A 33 -5.35 9.54 6.78
CA ARG A 33 -6.28 9.08 5.76
C ARG A 33 -5.49 8.39 4.65
N ASN A 34 -5.91 7.18 4.30
CA ASN A 34 -5.41 6.46 3.13
C ASN A 34 -6.01 7.04 1.85
N VAL A 35 -5.56 8.24 1.47
CA VAL A 35 -6.05 8.96 0.29
C VAL A 35 -5.09 8.80 -0.88
N SER A 36 -5.67 8.62 -2.07
CA SER A 36 -4.88 8.59 -3.31
C SER A 36 -4.43 10.00 -3.70
N THR A 37 -3.29 10.12 -4.40
CA THR A 37 -2.85 11.41 -4.95
C THR A 37 -3.88 12.05 -5.87
N ARG A 38 -4.73 11.26 -6.52
CA ARG A 38 -5.80 11.75 -7.39
C ARG A 38 -6.95 12.35 -6.57
N THR A 39 -7.29 11.75 -5.44
CA THR A 39 -8.30 12.28 -4.50
C THR A 39 -7.84 13.62 -3.95
N ILE A 40 -6.58 13.69 -3.47
CA ILE A 40 -5.97 14.93 -2.96
C ILE A 40 -5.95 16.02 -4.03
N ALA A 41 -5.61 15.65 -5.28
CA ALA A 41 -5.58 16.58 -6.40
C ALA A 41 -6.96 17.21 -6.68
N LEU A 42 -8.05 16.43 -6.54
CA LEU A 42 -9.41 16.94 -6.67
C LEU A 42 -9.82 17.82 -5.49
N GLU A 43 -9.46 17.44 -4.26
CA GLU A 43 -9.77 18.22 -3.06
C GLU A 43 -9.06 19.59 -3.05
N LEU A 44 -7.85 19.65 -3.59
CA LEU A 44 -7.04 20.87 -3.64
C LEU A 44 -7.14 21.63 -4.98
N ASP A 45 -7.96 21.15 -5.92
CA ASP A 45 -8.10 21.69 -7.29
C ASP A 45 -6.76 21.93 -8.01
N VAL A 46 -5.89 20.91 -7.97
CA VAL A 46 -4.54 20.95 -8.53
C VAL A 46 -4.27 19.74 -9.41
N CYS A 47 -3.30 19.85 -10.31
CA CYS A 47 -2.89 18.71 -11.11
C CYS A 47 -2.23 17.63 -10.23
N GLN A 48 -2.53 16.35 -10.52
CA GLN A 48 -1.92 15.21 -9.80
C GLN A 48 -0.38 15.26 -9.83
N LYS A 49 0.20 15.75 -10.94
CA LYS A 49 1.65 15.93 -11.09
C LYS A 49 2.21 16.91 -10.04
N GLY A 50 1.47 17.97 -9.72
CA GLY A 50 1.81 18.92 -8.67
C GLY A 50 1.91 18.23 -7.31
N ILE A 51 0.90 17.43 -6.95
CA ILE A 51 0.90 16.63 -5.70
C ILE A 51 2.10 15.69 -5.64
N VAL A 52 2.38 14.93 -6.70
CA VAL A 52 3.51 13.99 -6.72
C VAL A 52 4.85 14.74 -6.56
N ASN A 53 5.01 15.89 -7.22
CA ASN A 53 6.22 16.70 -7.08
C ASN A 53 6.37 17.26 -5.67
N THR A 54 5.29 17.75 -5.06
CA THR A 54 5.29 18.25 -3.69
C THR A 54 5.58 17.13 -2.68
N LEU A 55 5.02 15.94 -2.85
CA LEU A 55 5.34 14.76 -2.02
C LEU A 55 6.84 14.42 -2.07
N LYS A 56 7.44 14.45 -3.27
CA LYS A 56 8.89 14.23 -3.44
C LYS A 56 9.70 15.31 -2.74
N ARG A 57 9.29 16.58 -2.80
CA ARG A 57 9.95 17.70 -2.12
C ARG A 57 9.87 17.58 -0.59
N ILE A 58 8.77 17.06 -0.05
CA ILE A 58 8.58 16.82 1.39
C ILE A 58 9.19 15.46 1.81
N ASN A 59 9.80 14.71 0.89
CA ASN A 59 10.39 13.40 1.11
C ASN A 59 9.41 12.36 1.70
N LEU A 60 8.13 12.45 1.32
CA LEU A 60 7.10 11.49 1.69
C LEU A 60 6.95 10.43 0.60
N THR A 61 7.04 9.16 1.02
CA THR A 61 6.85 8.00 0.14
C THR A 61 5.51 7.35 0.42
N PHE A 62 4.79 6.96 -0.63
CA PHE A 62 3.54 6.22 -0.49
C PHE A 62 3.81 4.83 0.08
N ASN A 63 3.28 4.56 1.27
CA ASN A 63 3.35 3.25 1.89
C ASN A 63 2.02 2.53 1.70
N PHE A 64 2.07 1.30 1.18
CA PHE A 64 0.92 0.41 1.24
C PHE A 64 0.61 0.10 2.71
N ASN A 65 -0.68 0.04 3.04
CA ASN A 65 -1.11 -0.32 4.37
C ASN A 65 -0.63 -1.72 4.73
N ARG A 66 -0.37 -1.92 6.02
CA ARG A 66 -0.01 -3.23 6.56
C ARG A 66 -1.17 -4.21 6.34
N CYS A 67 -0.92 -5.30 5.60
CA CYS A 67 -1.86 -6.41 5.52
C CYS A 67 -1.94 -7.10 6.89
N VAL A 68 -3.13 -7.12 7.48
CA VAL A 68 -3.41 -7.85 8.72
C VAL A 68 -4.10 -9.17 8.34
N PRO A 69 -3.62 -10.35 8.78
CA PRO A 69 -4.15 -11.64 8.33
C PRO A 69 -5.65 -11.85 8.59
N HIS A 70 -6.17 -11.32 9.69
CA HIS A 70 -7.59 -11.35 10.02
C HIS A 70 -7.91 -10.27 11.07
N GLU A 71 -9.15 -9.84 11.10
CA GLU A 71 -9.66 -8.96 12.15
C GLU A 71 -9.84 -9.75 13.45
N LEU A 72 -9.47 -9.13 14.57
CA LEU A 72 -9.58 -9.75 15.89
C LEU A 72 -10.75 -9.16 16.65
N THR A 73 -11.55 -10.03 17.26
CA THR A 73 -12.54 -9.61 18.26
C THR A 73 -11.85 -9.07 19.51
N ALA A 74 -12.59 -8.37 20.37
CA ALA A 74 -12.04 -7.90 21.65
C ALA A 74 -11.56 -9.06 22.53
N GLU A 75 -12.28 -10.18 22.50
CA GLU A 75 -11.92 -11.40 23.21
C GLU A 75 -10.64 -12.03 22.65
N ASP A 76 -10.49 -12.12 21.32
CA ASP A 76 -9.27 -12.65 20.69
C ASP A 76 -8.05 -11.80 21.06
N LYS A 77 -8.20 -10.48 21.07
CA LYS A 77 -7.12 -9.57 21.51
C LYS A 77 -6.74 -9.84 22.96
N HIS A 78 -7.72 -10.04 23.84
CA HIS A 78 -7.47 -10.36 25.24
C HIS A 78 -6.76 -11.71 25.42
N LYS A 79 -7.29 -12.77 24.79
CA LYS A 79 -6.70 -14.12 24.81
C LYS A 79 -5.27 -14.11 24.30
N ARG A 80 -5.02 -13.47 23.15
CA ARG A 80 -3.67 -13.34 22.58
C ARG A 80 -2.73 -12.61 23.53
N LYS A 81 -3.18 -11.49 24.12
CA LYS A 81 -2.36 -10.73 25.09
C LYS A 81 -2.02 -11.57 26.32
N ALA A 82 -3.00 -12.27 26.89
CA ALA A 82 -2.81 -13.14 28.05
C ALA A 82 -1.79 -14.27 27.74
N ALA A 83 -2.01 -15.02 26.65
CA ALA A 83 -1.11 -16.08 26.23
C ALA A 83 0.32 -15.58 25.99
N CYS A 84 0.49 -14.42 25.34
CA CYS A 84 1.83 -13.83 25.16
C CYS A 84 2.49 -13.46 26.49
N LEU A 85 1.74 -12.90 27.45
CA LEU A 85 2.28 -12.54 28.76
C LEU A 85 2.71 -13.79 29.56
N ASP A 86 1.92 -14.86 29.49
CA ASP A 86 2.25 -16.11 30.16
C ASP A 86 3.49 -16.77 29.54
N LEU A 87 3.58 -16.83 28.20
CA LEU A 87 4.79 -17.28 27.51
C LEU A 87 6.03 -16.46 27.91
N LEU A 88 5.90 -15.14 28.00
CA LEU A 88 7.02 -14.29 28.43
C LEU A 88 7.44 -14.55 29.88
N ARG A 89 6.50 -14.85 30.77
CA ARG A 89 6.79 -15.22 32.17
C ARG A 89 7.51 -16.55 32.23
N ASP A 90 7.06 -17.53 31.47
CA ASP A 90 7.66 -18.86 31.43
C ASP A 90 9.06 -18.84 30.82
N GLN A 91 9.30 -17.98 29.83
CA GLN A 91 10.64 -17.75 29.25
C GLN A 91 11.65 -17.28 30.29
N ARG A 92 11.21 -16.42 31.22
CA ARG A 92 12.06 -15.90 32.30
C ARG A 92 12.39 -16.97 33.33
N LYS A 93 11.50 -17.94 33.51
CA LYS A 93 11.68 -19.05 34.46
C LYS A 93 12.46 -20.21 33.86
N ARG A 94 12.32 -20.46 32.55
CA ARG A 94 12.95 -21.56 31.82
C ARG A 94 13.21 -21.11 30.38
N LYS A 95 14.37 -21.45 29.81
CA LYS A 95 14.71 -21.14 28.41
C LYS A 95 13.99 -22.08 27.42
N PHE A 96 12.67 -22.15 27.50
CA PHE A 96 11.85 -23.14 26.79
C PHE A 96 11.93 -23.02 25.26
N TRP A 97 12.29 -21.85 24.72
CA TRP A 97 12.50 -21.67 23.27
C TRP A 97 13.55 -22.62 22.68
N THR A 98 14.52 -23.06 23.49
CA THR A 98 15.53 -24.05 23.05
C THR A 98 14.97 -25.47 22.96
N GLU A 99 13.88 -25.75 23.68
CA GLU A 99 13.23 -27.07 23.72
C GLU A 99 12.04 -27.19 22.75
N LEU A 100 11.51 -26.05 22.27
CA LEU A 100 10.36 -26.04 21.37
C LEU A 100 10.71 -26.48 19.94
N ARG A 101 9.87 -27.35 19.38
CA ARG A 101 9.84 -27.64 17.94
C ARG A 101 8.52 -27.16 17.33
N PRO A 102 8.45 -25.92 16.81
CA PRO A 102 7.27 -25.43 16.12
C PRO A 102 7.11 -26.17 14.78
N VAL A 103 5.93 -26.72 14.54
CA VAL A 103 5.55 -27.32 13.26
C VAL A 103 4.46 -26.45 12.63
N MET A 104 4.71 -25.97 11.42
CA MET A 104 3.71 -25.28 10.61
C MET A 104 3.50 -26.05 9.30
N LYS A 105 2.26 -26.32 8.94
CA LYS A 105 1.91 -26.87 7.62
C LYS A 105 1.69 -25.70 6.66
N ASN A 106 2.56 -25.55 5.67
CA ASN A 106 2.35 -24.61 4.57
C ASN A 106 1.67 -25.32 3.39
N GLY A 107 0.65 -24.69 2.80
CA GLY A 107 0.08 -25.17 1.54
C GLY A 107 1.00 -24.80 0.38
N CYS A 108 1.29 -25.77 -0.50
CA CYS A 108 1.98 -25.51 -1.77
C CYS A 108 0.93 -25.39 -2.89
N ILE A 109 0.96 -24.30 -3.65
CA ILE A 109 0.14 -24.13 -4.86
C ILE A 109 1.08 -24.27 -6.05
N THR A 110 0.95 -25.37 -6.78
CA THR A 110 1.70 -25.57 -8.03
C THR A 110 0.92 -24.92 -9.17
N THR A 111 1.40 -23.80 -9.70
CA THR A 111 0.86 -23.23 -10.94
C THR A 111 1.41 -24.02 -12.12
N THR A 112 0.65 -24.98 -12.63
CA THR A 112 0.95 -25.62 -13.91
C THR A 112 0.76 -24.58 -15.01
N GLN A 113 1.86 -24.06 -15.55
CA GLN A 113 1.81 -23.29 -16.78
C GLN A 113 1.41 -24.25 -17.90
N ALA A 114 0.21 -24.08 -18.45
CA ALA A 114 -0.17 -24.78 -19.67
C ALA A 114 0.80 -24.36 -20.77
N LEU A 115 1.67 -25.29 -21.18
CA LEU A 115 2.47 -25.16 -22.38
C LEU A 115 1.46 -25.02 -23.53
N LYS A 116 1.39 -23.83 -24.12
CA LYS A 116 0.56 -23.58 -25.29
C LYS A 116 1.24 -24.26 -26.48
N GLU A 117 1.08 -25.57 -26.59
CA GLU A 117 1.50 -26.29 -27.79
C GLU A 117 0.60 -25.88 -28.95
N GLY A 118 1.27 -25.58 -30.07
CA GLY A 118 0.66 -25.14 -31.31
C GLY A 118 -0.42 -26.09 -31.80
N GLY A 119 -1.41 -25.50 -32.47
CA GLY A 119 -2.64 -26.20 -32.83
C GLY A 119 -2.47 -27.37 -33.78
N GLN A 120 -3.50 -28.23 -33.78
CA GLN A 120 -4.11 -28.75 -35.00
C GLN A 120 -5.53 -29.24 -34.69
N HIS A 121 -6.40 -28.92 -35.64
CA HIS A 121 -7.82 -29.20 -35.74
C HIS A 121 -8.12 -30.71 -35.69
N LEU A 122 -9.23 -31.11 -35.05
CA LEU A 122 -10.19 -32.11 -35.57
C LEU A 122 -11.37 -32.32 -34.59
N GLY A 123 -12.60 -32.26 -35.14
CA GLY A 123 -13.71 -33.11 -34.72
C GLY A 123 -14.68 -32.58 -33.66
N ASN A 124 -15.71 -31.86 -34.10
CA ASN A 124 -16.94 -31.68 -33.33
C ASN A 124 -17.62 -33.04 -33.13
N GLN A 125 -17.80 -33.49 -31.88
CA GLN A 125 -18.78 -34.51 -31.53
C GLN A 125 -19.69 -33.97 -30.43
N GLN A 126 -20.95 -33.76 -30.81
CA GLN A 126 -22.00 -33.21 -29.98
C GLN A 126 -22.78 -34.38 -29.39
N ALA A 127 -22.51 -34.74 -28.14
CA ALA A 127 -23.29 -35.76 -27.43
C ALA A 127 -24.46 -35.10 -26.69
N ARG A 128 -25.67 -35.47 -27.13
CA ARG A 128 -26.96 -35.06 -26.58
C ARG A 128 -27.07 -35.43 -25.09
N LEU A 129 -27.49 -34.46 -24.28
CA LEU A 129 -28.14 -34.72 -22.99
C LEU A 129 -29.42 -35.54 -23.24
N GLN A 130 -29.51 -36.71 -22.63
CA GLN A 130 -30.76 -37.43 -22.38
C GLN A 130 -30.85 -37.54 -20.86
N ASP A 131 -31.68 -36.68 -20.27
CA ASP A 131 -32.20 -36.87 -18.93
C ASP A 131 -33.25 -37.98 -18.95
N THR A 132 -33.29 -38.77 -17.86
CA THR A 132 -34.48 -39.30 -17.12
C THR A 132 -34.21 -40.69 -16.54
N PRO A 133 -35.00 -41.16 -15.56
CA PRO A 133 -36.02 -40.47 -14.75
C PRO A 133 -35.66 -40.34 -13.26
#